data_AF-A0A7H8Q9P8-F1
#
_entry.id   AF-A0A7H8Q9P8-F1
#
_cell.length_a   1.000
_cell.length_b   1.000
_cell.length_c   1.000
_cell.angle_alpha   90.00
_cell.angle_beta   90.00
_cell.angle_gamma   90.00
#
_symmetry.space_group_name_H-M   'P 1'
#
loop_
_entity.id
_entity.type
_entity.pdbx_description
1 polymer ?
#
loop_
_entity_poly.entity_id
_entity_poly.type
_entity_poly.pdbx_seq_one_letter_code
_entity_poly.pdbx_strand_id
1 'polypeptide(L)'
;MMAKHVKGLTWLVLLLMLAGLILIFTSVHFGIARGNSWLMRQVEGSDSEIYYMVIETYTASFMMIGGILFGAGLLIGILTFFTSVLFDEAEETSQAELRLKENEDA
;
A
#
# COMPACT_ATOMS: atom_id res chain seq x y z
N MET A 1 -20.73 -6.02 15.68
CA MET A 1 -20.85 -5.33 14.37
C MET A 1 -19.50 -4.83 13.81
N MET A 2 -18.51 -4.52 14.65
CA MET A 2 -17.19 -3.97 14.27
C MET A 2 -16.27 -4.95 13.50
N ALA A 3 -16.30 -6.26 13.82
CA ALA A 3 -15.38 -7.25 13.23
C ALA A 3 -15.50 -7.44 11.70
N LYS A 4 -16.64 -7.10 11.09
CA LYS A 4 -16.81 -7.16 9.62
C LYS A 4 -16.10 -6.00 8.91
N HIS A 5 -16.05 -4.83 9.52
CA HIS A 5 -15.44 -3.63 8.93
C HIS A 5 -13.91 -3.74 8.90
N VAL A 6 -13.31 -4.29 9.96
CA VAL A 6 -11.86 -4.49 10.04
C VAL A 6 -11.37 -5.48 8.97
N LYS A 7 -12.11 -6.57 8.73
CA LYS A 7 -11.78 -7.55 7.67
C LYS A 7 -11.80 -6.93 6.27
N GLY A 8 -12.77 -6.07 5.97
CA GLY A 8 -12.83 -5.37 4.69
C GLY A 8 -11.65 -4.41 4.49
N LEU A 9 -11.27 -3.70 5.56
CA LEU A 9 -10.13 -2.80 5.53
C LEU A 9 -8.81 -3.54 5.32
N THR A 10 -8.60 -4.68 5.98
CA THR A 10 -7.40 -5.52 5.76
C THR A 10 -7.31 -6.01 4.32
N TRP A 11 -8.43 -6.43 3.73
CA TRP A 11 -8.45 -6.88 2.34
C TRP A 11 -8.15 -5.75 1.35
N LEU A 12 -8.69 -4.55 1.61
CA LEU A 12 -8.40 -3.36 0.83
C LEU A 12 -6.92 -2.97 0.90
N VAL A 13 -6.32 -3.01 2.09
CA VAL A 13 -4.89 -2.72 2.30
C VAL A 13 -4.03 -3.72 1.54
N LEU A 14 -4.36 -5.01 1.60
CA LEU A 14 -3.64 -6.06 0.88
C LEU A 14 -3.68 -5.82 -0.64
N LEU A 15 -4.87 -5.50 -1.17
CA LEU A 15 -5.04 -5.16 -2.58
C LEU A 15 -4.24 -3.91 -2.98
N LEU A 16 -4.23 -2.87 -2.13
CA LEU A 16 -3.43 -1.66 -2.37
C LEU A 16 -1.93 -1.95 -2.42
N MET A 17 -1.43 -2.79 -1.52
CA MET A 17 -0.01 -3.17 -1.51
C MET A 17 0.35 -4.00 -2.74
N LEU A 18 -0.46 -4.98 -3.10
CA LEU A 18 -0.27 -5.78 -4.33
C LEU A 18 -0.30 -4.88 -5.58
N ALA A 19 -1.27 -3.99 -5.68
CA ALA A 19 -1.38 -3.06 -6.79
C ALA A 19 -0.17 -2.10 -6.85
N GLY A 20 0.26 -1.53 -5.71
CA GLY A 20 1.44 -0.67 -5.64
C GLY A 20 2.72 -1.41 -6.04
N LEU A 21 2.90 -2.65 -5.58
CA LEU A 21 4.04 -3.48 -5.93
C LEU A 21 4.09 -3.81 -7.42
N ILE A 22 2.96 -4.24 -7.99
CA ILE A 22 2.85 -4.51 -9.44
C ILE A 22 3.17 -3.25 -10.23
N LEU A 23 2.67 -2.08 -9.79
CA LEU A 23 2.90 -0.81 -10.46
C LEU A 23 4.38 -0.39 -10.47
N ILE A 24 5.12 -0.65 -9.39
CA ILE A 24 6.57 -0.40 -9.33
C ILE A 24 7.30 -1.23 -10.40
N PHE A 25 7.04 -2.53 -10.47
CA PHE A 25 7.71 -3.42 -11.43
C PHE A 25 7.29 -3.16 -12.89
N THR A 26 6.06 -2.70 -13.12
CA THR A 26 5.54 -2.41 -14.45
C THR A 26 5.73 -0.96 -14.89
N SER A 27 6.30 -0.12 -14.03
CA SER A 27 6.49 1.32 -14.26
C SER A 27 7.26 1.63 -15.54
N VAL A 28 8.31 0.86 -15.84
CA VAL A 28 9.13 1.00 -17.07
C VAL A 28 8.29 0.74 -18.31
N HIS A 29 7.47 -0.31 -18.31
CA HIS A 29 6.61 -0.66 -19.44
C HIS A 29 5.55 0.42 -19.69
N PHE A 30 4.96 0.96 -18.61
CA PHE A 30 4.03 2.09 -18.72
C PHE A 30 4.73 3.37 -19.18
N GLY A 31 5.95 3.64 -18.72
CA GLY A 31 6.77 4.77 -19.16
C GLY A 31 7.05 4.72 -20.65
N ILE A 32 7.49 3.57 -21.17
CA ILE A 32 7.73 3.36 -22.61
C ILE A 32 6.42 3.51 -23.41
N ALA A 33 5.31 2.91 -22.95
CA ALA A 33 4.03 3.02 -23.65
C ALA A 33 3.54 4.47 -23.77
N ARG A 34 3.73 5.27 -22.71
CA ARG A 34 3.37 6.70 -22.70
C ARG A 34 4.35 7.54 -23.52
N GLY A 35 5.64 7.24 -23.46
CA GLY A 35 6.65 7.84 -24.32
C GLY A 35 6.37 7.60 -25.80
N ASN A 36 6.00 6.36 -26.18
CA ASN A 36 5.61 6.03 -27.55
C ASN A 36 4.36 6.78 -28.00
N SER A 37 3.35 6.86 -27.13
CA SER A 37 2.12 7.63 -27.41
C SER A 37 2.40 9.12 -27.58
N TRP A 38 3.36 9.67 -26.83
CA TRP A 38 3.82 11.04 -26.97
C TRP A 38 4.61 11.24 -28.28
N LEU A 39 5.50 10.31 -28.64
CA LEU A 39 6.27 10.34 -29.88
C LEU A 39 5.38 10.27 -31.13
N MET A 40 4.33 9.44 -31.12
CA MET A 40 3.36 9.34 -32.22
C MET A 40 2.56 10.63 -32.47
N ARG A 41 2.56 11.56 -31.51
CA ARG A 41 1.90 12.87 -31.62
C ARG A 41 2.84 13.97 -32.10
N GLN A 42 4.14 13.68 -32.23
CA GLN A 42 5.12 14.59 -32.80
C GLN A 42 5.06 14.52 -34.32
N VAL A 43 4.94 15.67 -34.99
CA VAL A 43 4.72 15.78 -36.44
C VAL A 43 5.96 15.42 -37.26
N GLU A 44 7.17 15.58 -36.70
CA GLU A 44 8.45 15.41 -37.43
C GLU A 44 9.44 14.45 -36.73
N GLY A 45 8.96 13.57 -35.85
CA GLY A 45 9.82 12.83 -34.94
C GLY A 45 10.43 13.76 -33.88
N SER A 46 10.87 13.20 -32.76
CA SER A 46 11.56 13.98 -31.73
C SER A 46 13.02 13.60 -31.67
N ASP A 47 13.84 14.54 -31.20
CA ASP A 47 15.18 14.22 -30.75
C ASP A 47 15.12 13.06 -29.75
N SER A 48 16.05 12.12 -29.91
CA SER A 48 16.18 10.93 -29.07
C SER A 48 16.34 11.31 -27.60
N GLU A 49 17.07 12.41 -27.31
CA GLU A 49 17.29 12.88 -25.93
C GLU A 49 15.97 13.27 -25.26
N ILE A 50 15.10 13.99 -25.97
CA ILE A 50 13.81 14.41 -25.43
C ILE A 50 12.88 13.20 -25.25
N TYR A 51 12.90 12.25 -26.19
CA TYR A 51 12.12 11.02 -26.08
C TYR A 51 12.51 10.20 -24.83
N TYR A 52 13.80 10.01 -24.58
CA TYR A 52 14.28 9.31 -23.38
C TYR A 52 13.89 10.05 -22.09
N MET A 53 14.04 11.38 -22.06
CA MET A 53 13.63 12.20 -20.92
C MET A 53 12.14 12.06 -20.60
N VAL A 54 11.29 12.00 -21.64
CA VAL A 54 9.83 11.81 -21.47
C VAL A 54 9.52 10.41 -20.92
N ILE A 55 10.16 9.36 -21.43
CA ILE A 55 10.00 8.00 -20.90
C ILE A 55 10.43 7.92 -19.45
N GLU A 56 11.59 8.49 -19.11
CA GLU A 56 12.14 8.50 -17.76
C GLU A 56 11.19 9.22 -16.80
N THR A 57 10.67 10.38 -17.22
CA THR A 57 9.71 11.17 -16.43
C THR A 57 8.43 10.38 -16.15
N TYR A 58 7.86 9.72 -17.16
CA TYR A 58 6.68 8.87 -16.95
C TYR A 58 6.98 7.66 -16.07
N THR A 59 8.12 7.00 -16.28
CA THR A 59 8.57 5.86 -15.48
C THR A 59 8.71 6.24 -14.01
N ALA A 60 9.42 7.34 -13.72
CA ALA A 60 9.61 7.86 -12.37
C ALA A 60 8.28 8.24 -11.71
N SER A 61 7.34 8.80 -12.47
CA SER A 61 6.00 9.13 -11.98
C SER A 61 5.23 7.88 -11.55
N PHE A 62 5.21 6.83 -12.38
CA PHE A 62 4.55 5.56 -12.02
C PHE A 62 5.25 4.86 -10.85
N MET A 63 6.58 4.93 -10.79
CA MET A 63 7.35 4.40 -9.66
C MET A 63 7.02 5.12 -8.35
N MET A 64 6.93 6.46 -8.37
CA MET A 64 6.54 7.24 -7.20
C MET A 64 5.12 6.90 -6.74
N ILE A 65 4.15 6.82 -7.66
CA ILE A 65 2.77 6.46 -7.33
C ILE A 65 2.70 5.06 -6.72
N GLY A 66 3.37 4.08 -7.35
CA GLY A 66 3.44 2.71 -6.83
C GLY A 66 4.09 2.63 -5.45
N GLY A 67 5.17 3.39 -5.25
CA GLY A 67 5.86 3.53 -3.96
C GLY A 67 4.96 4.12 -2.87
N ILE A 68 4.20 5.17 -3.17
CA ILE A 68 3.24 5.77 -2.22
C ILE A 68 2.13 4.77 -1.87
N LEU A 69 1.55 4.09 -2.86
CA LEU A 69 0.51 3.08 -2.62
C LEU A 69 1.01 1.93 -1.75
N PHE A 70 2.19 1.40 -2.09
CA PHE A 70 2.81 0.31 -1.35
C PHE A 70 3.21 0.74 0.07
N GLY A 71 3.87 1.90 0.19
CA GLY A 71 4.33 2.43 1.47
C GLY A 71 3.19 2.81 2.41
N ALA A 72 2.14 3.46 1.91
CA ALA A 72 0.94 3.76 2.70
C ALA A 72 0.22 2.48 3.12
N GLY A 73 0.09 1.51 2.21
CA GLY A 73 -0.48 0.19 2.54
C GLY A 73 0.32 -0.52 3.63
N LEU A 74 1.65 -0.51 3.55
CA LEU A 74 2.53 -1.08 4.56
C LEU A 74 2.35 -0.40 5.93
N LEU A 75 2.34 0.94 5.96
CA LEU A 75 2.16 1.72 7.19
C LEU A 75 0.83 1.40 7.88
N ILE A 76 -0.28 1.39 7.12
CA ILE A 76 -1.60 1.05 7.65
C ILE A 76 -1.63 -0.40 8.15
N GLY A 77 -1.01 -1.32 7.42
CA GLY A 77 -0.90 -2.73 7.82
C GLY A 77 -0.16 -2.88 9.15
N ILE A 78 0.97 -2.20 9.31
CA ILE A 78 1.76 -2.18 10.54
C ILE A 78 0.95 -1.60 11.71
N LEU A 79 0.31 -0.43 11.53
CA LEU A 79 -0.51 0.20 12.57
C LEU A 79 -1.67 -0.69 13.01
N THR A 80 -2.33 -1.35 12.05
CA THR A 80 -3.41 -2.30 12.34
C THR A 80 -2.90 -3.49 13.14
N PHE A 81 -1.73 -4.03 12.78
CA PHE A 81 -1.10 -5.14 13.50
C PHE A 81 -0.74 -4.75 14.94
N PHE A 82 -0.05 -3.62 15.13
CA PHE A 82 0.31 -3.13 16.47
C PHE A 82 -0.92 -2.85 17.34
N THR A 83 -1.97 -2.27 16.76
CA THR A 83 -3.22 -2.03 17.48
C THR A 83 -3.86 -3.36 17.88
N SER A 84 -3.91 -4.34 16.98
CA SER A 84 -4.48 -5.66 17.31
C SER A 84 -3.72 -6.35 18.44
N VAL A 85 -2.38 -6.34 18.40
CA VAL A 85 -1.55 -6.99 19.42
C VAL A 85 -1.67 -6.29 20.78
N LEU A 86 -1.62 -4.96 20.80
CA LEU A 86 -1.69 -4.19 22.05
C LEU A 86 -3.06 -4.33 22.75
N PHE A 87 -4.14 -4.41 21.97
CA PHE A 87 -5.48 -4.60 22.55
C PHE A 87 -5.73 -6.04 23.03
N ASP A 88 -5.11 -7.05 22.42
CA ASP A 88 -5.19 -8.45 22.88
C ASP A 88 -4.59 -8.62 24.28
N GLU A 89 -3.39 -8.05 24.52
CA GLU A 89 -2.72 -8.13 25.83
C GLU A 89 -3.50 -7.41 26.95
N ALA A 90 -4.16 -6.29 26.62
CA ALA A 90 -4.98 -5.54 27.55
C ALA A 90 -6.27 -6.28 27.96
N GLU A 91 -6.84 -7.07 27.05
CA GLU A 91 -8.02 -7.90 27.33
C GLU A 91 -7.65 -9.11 28.20
N GLU A 92 -6.52 -9.75 27.94
CA GLU A 92 -6.03 -10.90 28.71
C GLU A 92 -5.72 -10.54 30.18
N THR A 93 -5.08 -9.39 30.41
CA THR A 93 -4.76 -8.91 31.76
C THR A 93 -6.01 -8.55 32.57
N SER A 94 -6.99 -7.88 31.95
CA SER A 94 -8.27 -7.55 32.59
C SER A 94 -9.06 -8.81 32.99
N GLN A 95 -9.11 -9.81 32.11
CA GLN A 95 -9.76 -11.10 32.41
C GLN A 95 -9.06 -11.87 33.53
N ALA A 96 -7.73 -11.82 33.58
CA ALA A 96 -6.95 -12.47 34.64
C ALA A 96 -7.22 -11.83 36.02
N GLU A 97 -7.28 -10.51 36.10
CA GLU A 97 -7.60 -9.80 37.35
C GLU A 97 -9.03 -10.09 37.84
N LEU A 98 -10.00 -10.15 36.93
CA LEU A 98 -11.39 -10.49 37.27
C LEU A 98 -11.52 -11.91 37.82
N ARG A 99 -10.79 -12.88 37.23
CA ARG A 99 -10.75 -14.26 37.71
C ARG A 99 -10.11 -14.40 39.08
N LEU A 100 -9.07 -13.61 39.37
CA LEU A 100 -8.44 -13.61 40.68
C LEU A 100 -9.38 -13.07 41.75
N LYS A 101 -10.12 -11.99 41.44
CA LYS A 101 -11.14 -11.45 42.36
C LYS A 101 -12.29 -12.42 42.61
N GLU A 102 -12.82 -13.07 41.57
CA GLU A 102 -13.90 -14.06 41.71
C GLU A 102 -13.51 -15.23 42.62
N ASN A 103 -12.24 -15.65 42.59
CA ASN A 103 -11.73 -16.75 43.41
C ASN A 103 -11.39 -16.33 44.85
N GLU A 104 -11.27 -15.03 45.14
CA GLU A 104 -11.02 -14.50 46.48
C GLU A 104 -12.33 -14.24 47.26
N ASP A 105 -13.43 -14.00 46.53
CA ASP A 105 -14.77 -13.78 47.06
C ASP A 105 -15.59 -15.09 47.25
N ALA A 106 -15.05 -16.25 46.84
CA ALA A 106 -15.68 -17.58 46.90
C ALA A 106 -15.15 -18.44 48.07
#